data_AF-A0A413TJ60-F1
#
_entry.id   AF-A0A413TJ60-F1
#
_cell.length_a   1.000
_cell.length_b   1.000
_cell.length_c   1.000
_cell.angle_alpha   90.00
_cell.angle_beta   90.00
_cell.angle_gamma   90.00
#
_symmetry.space_group_name_H-M   'P 1'
#
loop_
_entity.id
_entity.type
_entity.pdbx_description
1 polymer ?
#
loop_
_entity_poly.entity_id
_entity_poly.type
_entity_poly.pdbx_seq_one_letter_code
_entity_poly.pdbx_strand_id
1 'polypeptide(L)'
;MNEKDYYEILGVSKDATSRDIQKAFQQKARKLHPDVNKEPDAEEKFKEVSEAYAVLSDEQKRARYDAMRSGNPFAGAPAASPYGGGYAGSAGYGYPFEGGFPFGGAWGQPRRGQAAYNPENGANVVVDIKLDAKEAKGGARKTVRYTRFDTCGHCGGSGSVSSEHAHTCPSCGGRGHIDVDLSFLFGAGTFQSVCPECGGSGKVVADPCPDCGGSGRTRVTSEQTIEFPAGTHDGDEVRISGMGHAGTNGASGGDLVGRAHVEAERLEGKARTGFYLMGIVAPFLVLSAISGVFSAFAVMCFIPFAMGLFMVLSDGVLHRSLLWWKRGAMQFANGFANGFMFALVSVWFASCSQRAMLSPYAMQ
;
A
#
# COMPACT_ATOMS: atom_id res chain seq x y z
N MET A 1 -38.52 -9.63 0.22
CA MET A 1 -39.22 -9.77 1.51
C MET A 1 -38.23 -9.31 2.57
N ASN A 2 -38.53 -8.23 3.30
CA ASN A 2 -37.68 -7.70 4.36
C ASN A 2 -37.71 -8.68 5.52
N GLU A 3 -36.67 -9.49 5.68
CA GLU A 3 -36.69 -10.67 6.55
C GLU A 3 -36.33 -10.37 8.01
N LYS A 4 -36.11 -9.09 8.38
CA LYS A 4 -35.73 -8.67 9.74
C LYS A 4 -36.53 -7.44 10.19
N ASP A 5 -37.37 -7.58 11.23
CA ASP A 5 -38.05 -6.45 11.85
C ASP A 5 -37.24 -5.90 13.03
N TYR A 6 -36.63 -4.72 12.86
CA TYR A 6 -35.81 -4.08 13.89
C TYR A 6 -36.56 -3.79 15.21
N TYR A 7 -37.88 -3.59 15.17
CA TYR A 7 -38.68 -3.41 16.38
C TYR A 7 -38.79 -4.73 17.17
N GLU A 8 -38.91 -5.86 16.47
CA GLU A 8 -38.93 -7.20 17.09
C GLU A 8 -37.55 -7.58 17.62
N ILE A 9 -36.48 -7.25 16.87
CA ILE A 9 -35.08 -7.47 17.29
C ILE A 9 -34.75 -6.68 18.55
N LEU A 10 -35.25 -5.44 18.70
CA LEU A 10 -35.12 -4.68 19.95
C LEU A 10 -36.16 -5.06 21.01
N GLY A 11 -37.26 -5.72 20.63
CA GLY A 11 -38.34 -6.15 21.52
C GLY A 11 -39.19 -4.98 22.01
N VAL A 12 -39.37 -3.96 21.18
CA VAL A 12 -40.11 -2.73 21.49
C VAL A 12 -41.29 -2.57 20.55
N SER A 13 -42.32 -1.85 21.01
CA SER A 13 -43.46 -1.48 20.15
C SER A 13 -43.03 -0.53 19.03
N LYS A 14 -43.80 -0.50 17.94
CA LYS A 14 -43.61 0.42 16.81
C LYS A 14 -43.80 1.88 17.22
N ASP A 15 -44.61 2.12 18.24
CA ASP A 15 -44.86 3.45 18.82
C ASP A 15 -43.87 3.81 19.95
N ALA A 16 -42.82 3.00 20.16
CA ALA A 16 -41.85 3.23 21.22
C ALA A 16 -41.14 4.57 21.03
N THR A 17 -40.95 5.30 22.14
CA THR A 17 -40.19 6.55 22.12
C THR A 17 -38.69 6.26 21.94
N SER A 18 -37.92 7.24 21.49
CA SER A 18 -36.46 7.13 21.39
C SER A 18 -35.80 6.70 22.71
N ARG A 19 -36.38 7.12 23.85
CA ARG A 19 -35.94 6.74 25.19
C ARG A 19 -36.22 5.26 25.51
N ASP A 20 -37.35 4.72 25.04
CA ASP A 20 -37.69 3.30 25.23
C ASP A 20 -36.82 2.39 24.37
N ILE A 21 -36.52 2.83 23.13
CA ILE A 21 -35.59 2.16 22.20
C ILE A 21 -34.18 2.10 22.81
N GLN A 22 -33.70 3.23 23.36
CA GLN A 22 -32.40 3.29 24.04
C GLN A 22 -32.34 2.38 25.27
N LYS A 23 -33.40 2.35 26.07
CA LYS A 23 -33.48 1.50 27.26
C LYS A 23 -33.49 0.01 26.91
N ALA A 24 -34.22 -0.38 25.87
CA ALA A 24 -34.25 -1.75 25.36
C ALA A 24 -32.89 -2.19 24.81
N PHE A 25 -32.22 -1.32 24.05
CA PHE A 25 -30.86 -1.56 23.56
C PHE A 25 -29.88 -1.78 24.71
N GLN A 26 -29.86 -0.91 25.72
CA GLN A 26 -28.96 -1.06 26.87
C GLN A 26 -29.20 -2.36 27.65
N GLN A 27 -30.44 -2.80 27.78
CA GLN A 27 -30.78 -4.06 28.46
C GLN A 27 -30.33 -5.28 27.66
N LYS A 28 -30.48 -5.27 26.33
CA LYS A 28 -30.02 -6.37 25.46
C LYS A 28 -28.51 -6.38 25.29
N ALA A 29 -27.89 -5.22 25.13
CA ALA A 29 -26.44 -5.06 25.03
C ALA A 29 -25.71 -5.60 26.27
N ARG A 30 -26.24 -5.38 27.48
CA ARG A 30 -25.67 -5.95 28.72
C ARG A 30 -25.82 -7.47 28.83
N LYS A 31 -26.89 -8.04 28.27
CA LYS A 31 -27.15 -9.49 28.27
C LYS A 31 -26.38 -10.25 27.20
N LEU A 32 -26.09 -9.59 26.08
CA LEU A 32 -25.41 -10.16 24.91
C LEU A 32 -23.94 -9.73 24.81
N HIS A 33 -23.42 -9.02 25.81
CA HIS A 33 -22.02 -8.59 25.81
C HIS A 33 -21.09 -9.83 25.83
N PRO A 34 -20.05 -9.90 24.97
CA PRO A 34 -19.17 -11.07 24.87
C PRO A 34 -18.42 -11.40 26.17
N ASP A 35 -18.21 -10.42 27.05
CA ASP A 35 -17.63 -10.65 28.37
C ASP A 35 -18.61 -11.28 29.38
N VAL A 36 -19.92 -11.15 29.16
CA VAL A 36 -20.98 -11.59 30.08
C VAL A 36 -21.68 -12.85 29.57
N ASN A 37 -21.86 -12.99 28.26
CA ASN A 37 -22.42 -14.17 27.62
C ASN A 37 -21.40 -14.79 26.66
N LYS A 38 -21.01 -16.05 26.92
CA LYS A 38 -20.04 -16.82 26.11
C LYS A 38 -20.69 -17.79 25.14
N GLU A 39 -21.99 -17.66 24.90
CA GLU A 39 -22.67 -18.45 23.86
C GLU A 39 -22.14 -18.08 22.46
N PRO A 40 -21.97 -19.06 21.56
CA PRO A 40 -21.40 -18.84 20.23
C PRO A 40 -22.27 -17.96 19.33
N ASP A 41 -23.55 -17.76 19.65
CA ASP A 41 -24.51 -16.92 18.93
C ASP A 41 -24.71 -15.53 19.57
N ALA A 42 -24.05 -15.23 20.70
CA ALA A 42 -24.19 -13.96 21.40
C ALA A 42 -23.63 -12.79 20.58
N GLU A 43 -22.52 -13.01 19.86
CA GLU A 43 -21.91 -11.98 19.00
C GLU A 43 -22.80 -11.62 17.80
N GLU A 44 -23.45 -12.62 17.19
CA GLU A 44 -24.36 -12.40 16.06
C GLU A 44 -25.61 -11.64 16.50
N LYS A 45 -26.23 -12.06 17.62
CA LYS A 45 -27.38 -11.36 18.20
C LYS A 45 -27.03 -9.94 18.66
N PHE A 46 -25.81 -9.71 19.15
CA PHE A 46 -25.34 -8.38 19.53
C PHE A 46 -25.19 -7.46 18.30
N LYS A 47 -24.70 -7.99 17.18
CA LYS A 47 -24.62 -7.27 15.90
C LYS A 47 -26.02 -6.87 15.41
N GLU A 48 -26.98 -7.77 15.43
CA GLU A 48 -28.36 -7.47 15.00
C GLU A 48 -29.03 -6.42 15.89
N VAL A 49 -28.85 -6.50 17.22
CA VAL A 49 -29.37 -5.51 18.17
C VAL A 49 -28.73 -4.14 17.97
N SER A 50 -27.45 -4.09 17.62
CA SER A 50 -26.73 -2.84 17.34
C SER A 50 -27.15 -2.20 16.03
N GLU A 51 -27.37 -3.01 14.99
CA GLU A 51 -27.93 -2.56 13.71
C GLU A 51 -29.33 -1.99 13.88
N ALA A 52 -30.21 -2.70 14.60
CA ALA A 52 -31.56 -2.25 14.88
C ALA A 52 -31.59 -0.91 15.65
N TYR A 53 -30.70 -0.74 16.64
CA TYR A 53 -30.58 0.52 17.36
C TYR A 53 -30.10 1.66 16.47
N ALA A 54 -29.10 1.43 15.60
CA ALA A 54 -28.55 2.47 14.74
C ALA A 54 -29.56 3.03 13.71
N VAL A 55 -30.54 2.21 13.31
CA VAL A 55 -31.65 2.62 12.43
C VAL A 55 -32.76 3.31 13.22
N LEU A 56 -33.14 2.77 14.38
CA LEU A 56 -34.30 3.25 15.14
C LEU A 56 -33.99 4.42 16.10
N SER A 57 -32.71 4.67 16.42
CA SER A 57 -32.30 5.76 17.32
C SER A 57 -32.37 7.14 16.68
N ASP A 58 -32.22 7.21 15.35
CA ASP A 58 -32.26 8.45 14.59
C ASP A 58 -33.62 8.62 13.91
N GLU A 59 -34.24 9.78 14.10
CA GLU A 59 -35.62 10.04 13.64
C GLU A 59 -35.74 10.03 12.11
N GLN A 60 -34.72 10.49 11.38
CA GLN A 60 -34.71 10.46 9.91
C GLN A 60 -34.51 9.04 9.37
N LYS A 61 -33.65 8.24 10.01
CA LYS A 61 -33.42 6.84 9.64
C LYS A 61 -34.64 5.97 9.96
N ARG A 62 -35.27 6.20 11.11
CA ARG A 62 -36.51 5.53 11.52
C ARG A 62 -37.66 5.82 10.55
N ALA A 63 -37.86 7.08 10.18
CA ALA A 63 -38.90 7.46 9.22
C ALA A 63 -38.70 6.79 7.84
N ARG A 64 -37.46 6.66 7.38
CA ARG A 64 -37.13 5.96 6.13
C ARG A 64 -37.34 4.45 6.23
N TYR A 65 -36.99 3.85 7.36
CA TYR A 65 -37.25 2.43 7.63
C TYR A 65 -38.75 2.13 7.65
N ASP A 66 -39.55 2.96 8.33
CA ASP A 66 -41.01 2.82 8.39
C ASP A 66 -41.67 3.05 7.01
N ALA A 67 -41.17 4.01 6.21
CA ALA A 67 -41.59 4.24 4.82
C ALA A 67 -41.26 3.06 3.89
N MET A 68 -40.06 2.48 4.03
CA MET A 68 -39.66 1.31 3.24
C MET A 68 -40.46 0.06 3.60
N ARG A 69 -40.82 -0.10 4.88
CA ARG A 69 -41.64 -1.20 5.39
C ARG A 69 -43.10 -1.12 4.94
N SER A 70 -43.67 0.08 4.86
CA SER A 70 -45.05 0.31 4.41
C SER A 70 -45.26 0.16 2.89
N GLY A 71 -44.19 -0.18 2.14
CA GLY A 71 -44.26 -0.42 0.71
C GLY A 71 -44.21 0.84 -0.15
N ASN A 72 -43.95 2.02 0.45
CA ASN A 72 -43.89 3.29 -0.27
C ASN A 72 -42.51 3.96 -0.08
N PRO A 73 -41.50 3.63 -0.92
CA PRO A 73 -40.12 4.13 -0.78
C PRO A 73 -39.96 5.65 -0.92
N PHE A 74 -41.04 6.38 -1.24
CA PHE A 74 -41.06 7.83 -1.43
C PHE A 74 -41.78 8.61 -0.32
N ALA A 75 -42.33 7.96 0.71
CA ALA A 75 -43.16 8.63 1.74
C ALA A 75 -42.40 9.56 2.71
N GLY A 76 -41.08 9.71 2.57
CA GLY A 76 -40.23 10.57 3.42
C GLY A 76 -39.29 11.51 2.65
N ALA A 77 -39.46 11.65 1.34
CA ALA A 77 -38.72 12.64 0.56
C ALA A 77 -39.45 14.00 0.65
N PRO A 78 -38.78 15.12 0.97
CA PRO A 78 -39.42 16.43 0.91
C PRO A 78 -39.92 16.67 -0.53
N ALA A 79 -41.21 17.00 -0.67
CA ALA A 79 -41.84 17.26 -1.95
C ALA A 79 -41.20 18.48 -2.62
N ALA A 80 -40.54 18.28 -3.77
CA ALA A 80 -40.03 19.36 -4.61
C ALA A 80 -41.19 20.03 -5.36
N SER A 81 -41.31 21.35 -5.20
CA SER A 81 -42.30 22.21 -5.88
C SER A 81 -42.02 22.28 -7.40
N PRO A 82 -43.03 22.43 -8.29
CA PRO A 82 -42.87 22.30 -9.75
C PRO A 82 -42.25 23.52 -10.46
N TYR A 83 -41.80 24.55 -9.74
CA TYR A 83 -41.29 25.78 -10.35
C TYR A 83 -40.05 26.28 -9.60
N GLY A 84 -38.87 25.84 -10.04
CA GLY A 84 -37.59 26.23 -9.45
C GLY A 84 -36.46 25.31 -9.88
N GLY A 85 -35.82 25.61 -11.00
CA GLY A 85 -34.57 24.98 -11.40
C GLY A 85 -33.47 25.37 -10.41
N GLY A 86 -33.05 24.43 -9.56
CA GLY A 86 -32.02 24.67 -8.56
C GLY A 86 -31.57 23.37 -7.92
N TYR A 87 -30.30 23.03 -8.13
CA TYR A 87 -29.42 22.23 -7.28
C TYR A 87 -30.09 21.53 -6.09
N ALA A 88 -30.48 20.27 -6.30
CA ALA A 88 -30.67 19.29 -5.23
C ALA A 88 -29.82 18.09 -5.58
N GLY A 89 -28.79 17.86 -4.76
CA GLY A 89 -27.81 16.81 -4.95
C GLY A 89 -28.47 15.46 -5.21
N SER A 90 -27.91 14.76 -6.20
CA SER A 90 -28.16 13.36 -6.48
C SER A 90 -27.96 12.54 -5.21
N ALA A 91 -29.06 12.37 -4.45
CA ALA A 91 -29.20 11.28 -3.50
C ALA A 91 -29.27 10.02 -4.36
N GLY A 92 -28.10 9.42 -4.55
CA GLY A 92 -27.89 8.29 -5.42
C GLY A 92 -28.85 7.14 -5.10
N TYR A 93 -29.24 6.47 -6.18
CA TYR A 93 -29.51 5.04 -6.17
C TYR A 93 -28.34 4.33 -5.49
N GLY A 94 -28.46 4.06 -4.19
CA GLY A 94 -27.44 3.42 -3.37
C GLY A 94 -28.10 2.84 -2.15
N TYR A 95 -27.78 1.59 -1.83
CA TYR A 95 -28.33 0.85 -0.70
C TYR A 95 -28.24 1.68 0.60
N PRO A 96 -29.31 1.73 1.42
CA PRO A 96 -29.43 2.69 2.53
C PRO A 96 -28.55 2.41 3.75
N PHE A 97 -27.63 1.43 3.65
CA PHE A 97 -26.76 0.96 4.73
C PHE A 97 -25.26 1.24 4.49
N GLU A 98 -24.92 2.05 3.50
CA GLU A 98 -23.53 2.38 3.14
C GLU A 98 -23.02 3.61 3.90
N GLY A 99 -23.10 3.60 5.23
CA GLY A 99 -22.66 4.73 6.03
C GLY A 99 -22.76 4.56 7.54
N GLY A 100 -21.69 4.01 8.14
CA GLY A 100 -21.34 4.28 9.54
C GLY A 100 -21.41 3.10 10.50
N PHE A 101 -20.43 2.20 10.44
CA PHE A 101 -19.87 1.48 11.59
C PHE A 101 -18.37 1.20 11.33
N PRO A 102 -17.51 1.16 12.36
CA PRO A 102 -16.06 1.13 12.22
C PRO A 102 -15.46 -0.24 11.83
N PHE A 103 -16.29 -1.20 11.41
CA PHE A 103 -15.86 -2.56 11.01
C PHE A 103 -16.26 -2.95 9.58
N GLY A 104 -16.82 -2.03 8.79
CA GLY A 104 -17.32 -2.31 7.44
C GLY A 104 -16.54 -1.63 6.32
N GLY A 105 -15.25 -1.91 6.18
CA GLY A 105 -14.49 -1.52 4.98
C GLY A 105 -14.50 -2.66 3.97
N ALA A 106 -15.22 -2.53 2.84
CA ALA A 106 -14.99 -3.40 1.67
C ALA A 106 -15.72 -3.04 0.36
N TRP A 107 -16.60 -2.04 0.25
CA TRP A 107 -17.34 -1.82 -1.00
C TRP A 107 -17.51 -0.34 -1.34
N GLY A 108 -16.40 0.33 -1.66
CA GLY A 108 -16.45 1.64 -2.28
C GLY A 108 -16.76 1.52 -3.77
N GLN A 109 -18.01 1.77 -4.16
CA GLN A 109 -18.29 2.17 -5.53
C GLN A 109 -17.66 3.57 -5.73
N PRO A 110 -16.86 3.81 -6.79
CA PRO A 110 -16.27 5.11 -7.00
C PRO A 110 -17.40 6.10 -7.29
N ARG A 111 -17.71 6.96 -6.31
CA ARG A 111 -18.46 8.19 -6.59
C ARG A 111 -17.76 8.85 -7.77
N ARG A 112 -18.53 9.21 -8.80
CA ARG A 112 -18.09 10.02 -9.93
C ARG A 112 -17.87 11.45 -9.40
N GLY A 113 -16.87 11.59 -8.52
CA GLY A 113 -16.44 12.85 -7.96
C GLY A 113 -15.87 13.68 -9.10
N GLN A 114 -16.23 14.96 -9.12
CA GLN A 114 -15.57 15.92 -9.98
C GLN A 114 -14.06 15.79 -9.76
N ALA A 115 -13.30 15.68 -10.85
CA ALA A 115 -11.85 15.56 -10.76
C ALA A 115 -11.30 16.82 -10.07
N ALA A 116 -10.42 16.60 -9.09
CA ALA A 116 -9.69 17.67 -8.44
C ALA A 116 -8.86 18.46 -9.47
N TYR A 117 -8.95 19.80 -9.43
CA TYR A 117 -8.09 20.64 -10.28
C TYR A 117 -6.74 20.83 -9.59
N ASN A 118 -5.89 19.79 -9.62
CA ASN A 118 -4.54 19.85 -9.04
C ASN A 118 -3.47 19.81 -10.15
N PRO A 119 -2.57 20.81 -10.24
CA PRO A 119 -1.44 20.74 -11.16
C PRO A 119 -0.37 19.80 -10.60
N GLU A 120 -0.39 18.55 -11.06
CA GLU A 120 0.61 17.55 -10.73
C GLU A 120 1.57 17.29 -11.89
N ASN A 121 2.86 17.28 -11.58
CA ASN A 121 3.90 16.89 -12.53
C ASN A 121 3.69 15.42 -12.96
N GLY A 122 4.05 15.15 -14.21
CA GLY A 122 4.07 13.80 -14.73
C GLY A 122 5.13 12.95 -14.03
N ALA A 123 4.77 11.72 -13.66
CA ALA A 123 5.72 10.77 -13.12
C ALA A 123 6.63 10.20 -14.22
N ASN A 124 7.87 9.86 -13.85
CA ASN A 124 8.78 9.18 -14.75
C ASN A 124 8.30 7.74 -14.99
N VAL A 125 8.45 7.25 -16.23
CA VAL A 125 8.22 5.84 -16.57
C VAL A 125 9.56 5.13 -16.54
N VAL A 126 9.72 4.15 -15.64
CA VAL A 126 10.93 3.32 -15.58
C VAL A 126 10.66 2.02 -16.32
N VAL A 127 11.51 1.69 -17.29
CA VAL A 127 11.48 0.40 -17.99
C VAL A 127 12.80 -0.31 -17.75
N ASP A 128 12.72 -1.52 -17.18
CA ASP A 128 13.86 -2.42 -17.07
C ASP A 128 14.11 -3.13 -18.41
N ILE A 129 15.29 -2.90 -18.98
CA ILE A 129 15.71 -3.47 -20.26
C ILE A 129 16.78 -4.51 -20.01
N LYS A 130 16.46 -5.76 -20.34
CA LYS A 130 17.42 -6.87 -20.29
C LYS A 130 18.49 -6.69 -21.37
N LEU A 131 19.74 -6.66 -20.96
CA LEU A 131 20.92 -6.56 -21.82
C LEU A 131 21.83 -7.76 -21.57
N ASP A 132 22.30 -8.36 -22.67
CA ASP A 132 23.31 -9.40 -22.59
C ASP A 132 24.70 -8.81 -22.29
N ALA A 133 25.62 -9.60 -21.74
CA ALA A 133 26.98 -9.14 -21.44
C ALA A 133 27.76 -8.64 -22.67
N LYS A 134 27.44 -9.15 -23.87
CA LYS A 134 28.01 -8.67 -25.13
C LYS A 134 27.41 -7.33 -25.55
N GLU A 135 26.10 -7.17 -25.38
CA GLU A 135 25.37 -5.94 -25.69
C GLU A 135 25.78 -4.80 -24.75
N ALA A 136 25.94 -5.09 -23.46
CA ALA A 136 26.45 -4.16 -22.47
C ALA A 136 27.85 -3.61 -22.83
N LYS A 137 28.74 -4.49 -23.31
CA LYS A 137 30.10 -4.09 -23.74
C LYS A 137 30.12 -3.34 -25.06
N GLY A 138 29.32 -3.77 -26.04
CA GLY A 138 29.30 -3.22 -27.40
C GLY A 138 28.40 -2.00 -27.59
N GLY A 139 27.56 -1.69 -26.61
CA GLY A 139 26.45 -0.76 -26.76
C GLY A 139 25.23 -1.48 -27.37
N ALA A 140 24.04 -1.00 -27.04
CA ALA A 140 22.80 -1.65 -27.43
C ALA A 140 21.71 -0.64 -27.75
N ARG A 141 20.94 -0.91 -28.80
CA ARG A 141 19.75 -0.15 -29.17
C ARG A 141 18.54 -1.05 -28.99
N LYS A 142 17.66 -0.71 -28.05
CA LYS A 142 16.47 -1.51 -27.74
C LYS A 142 15.23 -0.65 -27.89
N THR A 143 14.29 -1.14 -28.68
CA THR A 143 12.98 -0.50 -28.86
C THR A 143 11.98 -1.10 -27.89
N VAL A 144 11.37 -0.26 -27.08
CA VAL A 144 10.42 -0.67 -26.04
C VAL A 144 9.06 -0.06 -26.35
N ARG A 145 8.03 -0.91 -26.32
CA ARG A 145 6.64 -0.46 -26.23
C ARG A 145 6.21 -0.41 -24.78
N TYR A 146 5.78 0.77 -24.34
CA TYR A 146 5.34 1.01 -22.98
C TYR A 146 4.07 1.85 -22.98
N THR A 147 3.33 1.76 -21.88
CA THR A 147 2.09 2.50 -21.72
C THR A 147 2.37 3.72 -20.86
N ARG A 148 2.04 4.91 -21.38
CA ARG A 148 2.13 6.16 -20.65
C ARG A 148 0.78 6.87 -20.64
N PHE A 149 0.69 7.89 -19.80
CA PHE A 149 -0.42 8.82 -19.85
C PHE A 149 0.05 9.99 -20.70
N ASP A 150 -0.65 10.29 -21.78
CA ASP A 150 -0.36 11.44 -22.62
C ASP A 150 -1.38 12.55 -22.36
N THR A 151 -1.05 13.76 -22.77
CA THR A 151 -1.96 14.90 -22.66
C THR A 151 -3.20 14.64 -23.50
N CYS A 152 -4.39 14.82 -22.91
CA CYS A 152 -5.63 14.64 -23.66
C CYS A 152 -5.73 15.68 -24.78
N GLY A 153 -5.81 15.23 -26.03
CA GLY A 153 -5.87 16.11 -27.21
C GLY A 153 -7.11 17.01 -27.26
N HIS A 154 -8.22 16.59 -26.66
CA HIS A 154 -9.47 17.35 -26.67
C HIS A 154 -9.48 18.53 -25.69
N CYS A 155 -8.86 18.39 -24.51
CA CYS A 155 -8.83 19.45 -23.48
C CYS A 155 -7.43 20.07 -23.29
N GLY A 156 -6.41 19.60 -24.02
CA GLY A 156 -5.05 20.11 -23.88
C GLY A 156 -4.43 19.90 -22.48
N GLY A 157 -4.96 18.97 -21.69
CA GLY A 157 -4.47 18.68 -20.34
C GLY A 157 -5.19 19.40 -19.19
N SER A 158 -6.17 20.27 -19.48
CA SER A 158 -6.94 21.01 -18.47
C SER A 158 -8.00 20.17 -17.75
N GLY A 159 -8.34 18.99 -18.30
CA GLY A 159 -9.43 18.16 -17.80
C GLY A 159 -10.83 18.73 -18.04
N SER A 160 -10.96 19.95 -18.57
CA SER A 160 -12.23 20.64 -18.81
C SER A 160 -12.48 20.93 -20.29
N VAL A 161 -13.76 20.95 -20.68
CA VAL A 161 -14.18 21.36 -22.04
C VAL A 161 -14.36 22.88 -22.14
N SER A 162 -14.75 23.54 -21.04
CA SER A 162 -14.95 24.98 -20.97
C SER A 162 -13.65 25.75 -20.77
N SER A 163 -13.64 27.01 -21.20
CA SER A 163 -12.52 27.94 -20.99
C SER A 163 -12.35 28.33 -19.52
N GLU A 164 -13.40 28.22 -18.72
CA GLU A 164 -13.31 28.33 -17.26
C GLU A 164 -12.91 26.99 -16.67
N HIS A 165 -11.60 26.77 -16.59
CA HIS A 165 -11.03 25.46 -16.29
C HIS A 165 -11.29 24.93 -14.87
N ALA A 166 -11.67 25.80 -13.93
CA ALA A 166 -11.82 25.43 -12.52
C ALA A 166 -12.76 26.36 -11.75
N HIS A 167 -13.64 25.78 -10.94
CA HIS A 167 -14.43 26.51 -9.94
C HIS A 167 -13.90 26.25 -8.52
N THR A 168 -14.17 27.18 -7.61
CA THR A 168 -13.88 27.00 -6.18
C THR A 168 -14.66 25.81 -5.65
N CYS A 169 -13.97 24.89 -4.97
CA CYS A 169 -14.59 23.69 -4.40
C CYS A 169 -15.70 24.09 -3.40
N PRO A 170 -16.95 23.66 -3.60
CA PRO A 170 -18.06 24.04 -2.72
C PRO A 170 -17.93 23.37 -1.35
N SER A 171 -17.36 22.17 -1.24
CA SER A 171 -17.23 21.46 0.03
C SER A 171 -16.24 22.10 1.00
N CYS A 172 -15.11 22.64 0.52
CA CYS A 172 -14.12 23.28 1.38
C CYS A 172 -14.09 24.81 1.26
N GLY A 173 -14.86 25.39 0.34
CA GLY A 173 -14.84 26.83 0.05
C GLY A 173 -13.48 27.32 -0.45
N GLY A 174 -12.71 26.47 -1.12
CA GLY A 174 -11.36 26.80 -1.59
C GLY A 174 -10.22 26.49 -0.63
N ARG A 175 -10.51 26.01 0.59
CA ARG A 175 -9.47 25.76 1.62
C ARG A 175 -8.61 24.50 1.36
N GLY A 176 -9.09 23.56 0.56
CA GLY A 176 -8.39 22.29 0.28
C GLY A 176 -8.45 21.25 1.42
N HIS A 177 -8.85 21.66 2.63
CA HIS A 177 -9.03 20.79 3.79
C HIS A 177 -10.40 21.00 4.41
N ILE A 178 -10.86 19.98 5.15
CA ILE A 178 -12.06 20.04 5.98
C ILE A 178 -11.68 19.65 7.41
N ASP A 179 -12.16 20.43 8.36
CA ASP A 179 -11.97 20.17 9.79
C ASP A 179 -13.04 19.20 10.25
N VAL A 180 -12.62 18.02 10.70
CA VAL A 180 -13.51 17.00 11.25
C VAL A 180 -13.45 17.12 12.76
N ASP A 181 -14.56 17.55 13.36
CA ASP A 181 -14.69 17.64 14.81
C ASP A 181 -14.97 16.25 15.40
N LEU A 182 -13.97 15.66 16.07
CA LEU A 182 -14.07 14.38 16.74
C LEU A 182 -14.35 14.54 18.25
N SER A 183 -14.66 15.75 18.71
CA SER A 183 -14.93 16.05 20.12
C SER A 183 -16.07 15.20 20.70
N PHE A 184 -17.02 14.78 19.86
CA PHE A 184 -18.16 13.94 20.28
C PHE A 184 -17.78 12.52 20.71
N LEU A 185 -16.65 11.96 20.26
CA LEU A 185 -16.30 10.54 20.49
C LEU A 185 -15.23 10.34 21.57
N PHE A 186 -14.26 11.26 21.71
CA PHE A 186 -13.11 11.10 22.60
C PHE A 186 -12.73 12.36 23.41
N GLY A 187 -13.55 13.42 23.39
CA GLY A 187 -13.34 14.58 24.25
C GLY A 187 -12.10 15.45 23.95
N ALA A 188 -11.42 15.26 22.81
CA ALA A 188 -10.38 16.18 22.35
C ALA A 188 -10.14 16.14 20.82
N GLY A 189 -10.24 17.32 20.19
CA GLY A 189 -9.50 17.69 18.96
C GLY A 189 -10.32 17.75 17.66
N THR A 190 -10.15 18.84 16.92
CA THR A 190 -10.46 18.91 15.50
C THR A 190 -9.31 18.28 14.71
N PHE A 191 -9.61 17.34 13.82
CA PHE A 191 -8.64 16.75 12.91
C PHE A 191 -8.82 17.35 11.52
N GLN A 192 -7.75 17.94 10.98
CA GLN A 192 -7.76 18.48 9.63
C GLN A 192 -7.52 17.33 8.63
N SER A 193 -8.51 17.09 7.76
CA SER A 193 -8.41 16.08 6.69
C SER A 193 -8.41 16.75 5.32
N VAL A 194 -7.76 16.12 4.34
CA VAL A 194 -7.76 16.61 2.95
C VAL A 194 -9.18 16.52 2.39
N CYS A 195 -9.65 17.59 1.74
CA CYS A 195 -10.99 17.62 1.17
C CYS A 195 -11.09 16.54 0.07
N PRO A 196 -12.02 15.57 0.18
CA PRO A 196 -12.10 14.45 -0.75
C PRO A 196 -12.61 14.84 -2.14
N GLU A 197 -13.29 15.99 -2.26
CA GLU A 197 -13.84 16.47 -3.53
C GLU A 197 -12.78 17.17 -4.40
N CYS A 198 -11.90 17.97 -3.80
CA CYS A 198 -10.84 18.68 -4.54
C CYS A 198 -9.44 18.11 -4.32
N GLY A 199 -9.30 17.03 -3.55
CA GLY A 199 -8.01 16.37 -3.30
C GLY A 199 -6.94 17.28 -2.70
N GLY A 200 -7.31 18.36 -2.02
CA GLY A 200 -6.37 19.35 -1.47
C GLY A 200 -6.19 20.61 -2.30
N SER A 201 -6.61 20.64 -3.57
CA SER A 201 -6.36 21.77 -4.47
C SER A 201 -7.23 23.01 -4.20
N GLY A 202 -8.34 22.86 -3.46
CA GLY A 202 -9.33 23.92 -3.27
C GLY A 202 -10.19 24.21 -4.50
N LYS A 203 -9.93 23.54 -5.64
CA LYS A 203 -10.62 23.77 -6.91
C LYS A 203 -11.11 22.47 -7.52
N VAL A 204 -12.23 22.53 -8.23
CA VAL A 204 -12.83 21.39 -8.93
C VAL A 204 -12.97 21.70 -10.41
N VAL A 205 -12.83 20.69 -11.24
CA VAL A 205 -13.06 20.79 -12.69
C VAL A 205 -14.55 21.04 -12.92
N ALA A 206 -14.87 22.15 -13.61
CA ALA A 206 -16.24 22.60 -13.87
C ALA A 206 -17.02 21.63 -14.77
N ASP A 207 -16.52 21.46 -16.00
CA ASP A 207 -17.12 20.61 -17.02
C ASP A 207 -16.11 19.52 -17.43
N PRO A 208 -16.15 18.32 -16.82
CA PRO A 208 -15.17 17.28 -17.09
C PRO A 208 -15.20 16.87 -18.57
N CYS A 209 -14.03 16.80 -19.19
CA CYS A 209 -13.89 16.37 -20.58
C CYS A 209 -14.38 14.92 -20.76
N PRO A 210 -15.22 14.63 -21.76
CA PRO A 210 -15.80 13.30 -21.96
C PRO A 210 -14.75 12.23 -22.27
N ASP A 211 -13.66 12.59 -22.95
CA ASP A 211 -12.62 11.66 -23.38
C ASP A 211 -11.69 11.21 -22.23
N CYS A 212 -11.39 12.11 -21.29
CA CYS A 212 -10.49 11.83 -20.17
C CYS A 212 -11.19 11.76 -18.80
N GLY A 213 -12.50 12.01 -18.77
CA GLY A 213 -13.31 11.98 -17.55
C GLY A 213 -12.92 13.04 -16.51
N GLY A 214 -12.30 14.14 -16.93
CA GLY A 214 -11.80 15.19 -16.02
C GLY A 214 -10.32 15.07 -15.63
N SER A 215 -9.64 13.98 -15.96
CA SER A 215 -8.24 13.76 -15.55
C SER A 215 -7.20 14.57 -16.34
N GLY A 216 -7.58 15.11 -17.51
CA GLY A 216 -6.65 15.80 -18.42
C GLY A 216 -5.66 14.88 -19.14
N ARG A 217 -5.67 13.57 -18.88
CA ARG A 217 -4.72 12.61 -19.45
C ARG A 217 -5.43 11.42 -20.07
N THR A 218 -4.85 10.87 -21.12
CA THR A 218 -5.34 9.66 -21.80
C THR A 218 -4.26 8.60 -21.84
N ARG A 219 -4.63 7.33 -21.68
CA ARG A 219 -3.66 6.23 -21.75
C ARG A 219 -3.29 5.96 -23.20
N VAL A 220 -2.00 6.03 -23.52
CA VAL A 220 -1.46 5.80 -24.86
C VAL A 220 -0.29 4.81 -24.76
N THR A 221 -0.21 3.88 -25.72
CA THR A 221 0.96 3.02 -25.88
C THR A 221 1.94 3.72 -26.80
N SER A 222 3.14 4.03 -26.28
CA SER A 222 4.21 4.69 -27.03
C SER A 222 5.35 3.69 -27.28
N GLU A 223 6.00 3.82 -28.42
CA GLU A 223 7.18 3.05 -28.78
C GLU A 223 8.37 4.00 -28.82
N GLN A 224 9.37 3.73 -27.97
CA GLN A 224 10.58 4.56 -27.90
C GLN A 224 11.80 3.65 -27.98
N THR A 225 12.78 4.12 -28.75
CA THR A 225 14.09 3.47 -28.83
C THR A 225 15.02 4.09 -27.80
N ILE A 226 15.58 3.25 -26.95
CA ILE A 226 16.57 3.61 -25.92
C ILE A 226 17.93 3.09 -26.39
N GLU A 227 18.91 3.98 -26.36
CA GLU A 227 20.28 3.72 -26.78
C GLU A 227 21.19 3.69 -25.56
N PHE A 228 21.77 2.53 -25.29
CA PHE A 228 22.73 2.31 -24.22
C PHE A 228 24.16 2.41 -24.79
N PRO A 229 25.02 3.28 -24.23
CA PRO A 229 26.39 3.42 -24.68
C PRO A 229 27.22 2.15 -24.41
N ALA A 230 28.33 1.99 -25.13
CA ALA A 230 29.26 0.90 -24.89
C ALA A 230 29.85 1.00 -23.46
N GLY A 231 29.94 -0.14 -22.78
CA GLY A 231 30.39 -0.19 -21.38
C GLY A 231 29.28 0.09 -20.36
N THR A 232 28.02 -0.05 -20.74
CA THR A 232 26.88 0.05 -19.80
C THR A 232 26.94 -1.10 -18.79
N HIS A 233 26.72 -0.78 -17.52
CA HIS A 233 26.67 -1.73 -16.41
C HIS A 233 25.25 -1.94 -15.90
N ASP A 234 25.07 -3.00 -15.12
CA ASP A 234 23.80 -3.24 -14.41
C ASP A 234 23.46 -2.08 -13.46
N GLY A 235 22.27 -1.50 -13.66
CA GLY A 235 21.76 -0.36 -12.89
C GLY A 235 21.95 1.00 -13.56
N ASP A 236 22.66 1.08 -14.68
CA ASP A 236 22.80 2.32 -15.43
C ASP A 236 21.46 2.77 -16.01
N GLU A 237 21.22 4.09 -15.99
CA GLU A 237 19.95 4.68 -16.41
C GLU A 237 20.16 5.63 -17.59
N VAL A 238 19.41 5.39 -18.67
CA VAL A 238 19.32 6.29 -19.83
C VAL A 238 17.98 7.01 -19.77
N ARG A 239 18.02 8.33 -19.78
CA ARG A 239 16.84 9.18 -19.63
C ARG A 239 16.50 9.88 -20.93
N ILE A 240 15.24 9.76 -21.35
CA ILE A 240 14.67 10.45 -22.51
C ILE A 240 13.63 11.42 -21.99
N SER A 241 13.91 12.71 -22.16
CA SER A 241 13.09 13.78 -21.59
C SER A 241 11.70 13.86 -22.23
N GLY A 242 10.67 14.09 -21.41
CA GLY A 242 9.29 14.32 -21.87
C GLY A 242 8.56 13.08 -22.39
N MET A 243 9.19 11.90 -22.35
CA MET A 243 8.61 10.63 -22.80
C MET A 243 7.97 9.81 -21.66
N GLY A 244 7.89 10.37 -20.45
CA GLY A 244 7.19 9.78 -19.31
C GLY A 244 5.68 10.07 -19.31
N HIS A 245 5.06 10.06 -18.13
CA HIS A 245 3.66 10.47 -18.00
C HIS A 245 3.54 11.98 -18.23
N ALA A 246 2.49 12.43 -18.92
CA ALA A 246 2.15 13.84 -19.03
C ALA A 246 1.82 14.43 -17.66
N GLY A 247 2.04 15.72 -17.48
CA GLY A 247 1.52 16.47 -16.33
C GLY A 247 0.02 16.72 -16.46
N THR A 248 -0.61 17.25 -15.40
CA THR A 248 -2.02 17.69 -15.42
C THR A 248 -2.06 19.20 -15.28
N ASN A 249 -3.08 19.85 -15.86
CA ASN A 249 -3.35 21.28 -15.66
C ASN A 249 -2.14 22.19 -15.98
N GLY A 250 -1.41 21.88 -17.06
CA GLY A 250 -0.25 22.64 -17.51
C GLY A 250 1.08 22.31 -16.83
N ALA A 251 1.09 21.32 -15.92
CA ALA A 251 2.33 20.83 -15.31
C ALA A 251 3.23 20.07 -16.31
N SER A 252 4.54 20.02 -16.04
CA SER A 252 5.48 19.35 -16.94
C SER A 252 5.31 17.84 -16.94
N GLY A 253 5.59 17.21 -18.08
CA GLY A 253 5.67 15.75 -18.17
C GLY A 253 6.91 15.20 -17.47
N GLY A 254 6.82 13.92 -17.10
CA GLY A 254 7.97 13.14 -16.63
C GLY A 254 8.80 12.60 -17.79
N ASP A 255 9.87 11.91 -17.44
CA ASP A 255 10.84 11.34 -18.38
C ASP A 255 10.66 9.82 -18.51
N LEU A 256 11.08 9.27 -19.65
CA LEU A 256 11.26 7.82 -19.79
C LEU A 256 12.67 7.46 -19.32
N VAL A 257 12.78 6.55 -18.37
CA VAL A 257 14.04 6.07 -17.81
C VAL A 257 14.20 4.60 -18.18
N GLY A 258 15.11 4.32 -19.10
CA GLY A 258 15.53 2.96 -19.42
C GLY A 258 16.62 2.52 -18.44
N ARG A 259 16.31 1.56 -17.58
CA ARG A 259 17.30 0.97 -16.66
C ARG A 259 17.90 -0.28 -17.28
N ALA A 260 19.23 -0.31 -17.40
CA ALA A 260 19.97 -1.45 -17.89
C ALA A 260 19.95 -2.58 -16.86
N HIS A 261 19.51 -3.76 -17.29
CA HIS A 261 19.49 -4.97 -16.48
C HIS A 261 20.42 -6.02 -17.08
N VAL A 262 21.63 -6.16 -16.52
CA VAL A 262 22.66 -7.09 -17.01
C VAL A 262 22.77 -8.28 -16.06
N GLU A 263 22.11 -9.39 -16.40
CA GLU A 263 22.02 -10.59 -15.54
C GLU A 263 23.40 -11.19 -15.22
N ALA A 264 24.39 -11.00 -16.09
CA ALA A 264 25.75 -11.50 -15.88
C ALA A 264 26.51 -10.78 -14.75
N GLU A 265 26.12 -9.55 -14.38
CA GLU A 265 26.79 -8.74 -13.35
C GLU A 265 26.07 -8.79 -11.98
N ARG A 266 24.82 -9.25 -11.94
CA ARG A 266 24.04 -9.31 -10.70
C ARG A 266 24.39 -10.53 -9.87
N LEU A 267 24.63 -10.27 -8.59
CA LEU A 267 24.73 -11.29 -7.56
C LEU A 267 23.35 -11.39 -6.87
N GLU A 268 22.48 -12.26 -7.39
CA GLU A 268 21.13 -12.46 -6.86
C GLU A 268 20.93 -13.85 -6.27
N GLY A 269 19.82 -14.00 -5.55
CA GLY A 269 19.33 -15.29 -5.06
C GLY A 269 20.34 -16.07 -4.24
N LYS A 270 20.60 -17.31 -4.68
CA LYS A 270 21.37 -18.30 -3.91
C LYS A 270 22.84 -17.91 -3.79
N ALA A 271 23.46 -17.35 -4.84
CA ALA A 271 24.86 -16.98 -4.80
C ALA A 271 25.14 -15.85 -3.79
N ARG A 272 24.27 -14.83 -3.71
CA ARG A 272 24.41 -13.74 -2.72
C ARG A 272 24.37 -14.28 -1.29
N THR A 273 23.38 -15.12 -1.00
CA THR A 273 23.24 -15.78 0.30
C THR A 273 24.44 -16.69 0.59
N GLY A 274 24.92 -17.41 -0.44
CA GLY A 274 26.10 -18.26 -0.33
C GLY A 274 27.37 -17.49 0.07
N PHE A 275 27.70 -16.40 -0.62
CA PHE A 275 28.83 -15.54 -0.26
C PHE A 275 28.69 -14.96 1.15
N TYR A 276 27.49 -14.50 1.51
CA TYR A 276 27.23 -13.94 2.85
C TYR A 276 27.42 -14.99 3.95
N LEU A 277 26.87 -16.19 3.74
CA LEU A 277 26.91 -17.29 4.70
C LEU A 277 28.34 -17.86 4.84
N MET A 278 29.08 -17.98 3.73
CA MET A 278 30.51 -18.26 3.77
C MET A 278 31.27 -17.18 4.55
N GLY A 279 30.92 -15.91 4.34
CA GLY A 279 31.49 -14.76 5.05
C GLY A 279 31.27 -14.85 6.56
N ILE A 280 30.03 -15.08 7.02
CA ILE A 280 29.70 -15.18 8.45
C ILE A 280 30.51 -16.27 9.15
N VAL A 281 30.71 -17.40 8.47
CA VAL A 281 31.29 -18.59 9.09
C VAL A 281 32.82 -18.62 9.00
N ALA A 282 33.40 -17.91 8.02
CA ALA A 282 34.85 -17.86 7.83
C ALA A 282 35.64 -17.40 9.09
N PRO A 283 35.24 -16.36 9.85
CA PRO A 283 35.90 -16.00 11.10
C PRO A 283 35.98 -17.15 12.11
N PHE A 284 34.92 -17.95 12.25
CA PHE A 284 34.88 -19.07 13.19
C PHE A 284 35.86 -20.16 12.78
N LEU A 285 35.92 -20.51 11.49
CA LEU A 285 36.86 -21.49 10.97
C LEU A 285 38.31 -21.02 11.12
N VAL A 286 38.59 -19.76 10.79
CA VAL A 286 39.95 -19.18 10.88
C VAL A 286 40.42 -19.11 12.34
N LEU A 287 39.60 -18.56 13.25
CA LEU A 287 39.98 -18.44 14.66
C LEU A 287 40.07 -19.82 15.34
N SER A 288 39.23 -20.78 14.97
CA SER A 288 39.33 -22.16 15.48
C SER A 288 40.62 -22.83 15.02
N ALA A 289 41.01 -22.65 13.77
CA ALA A 289 42.28 -23.17 13.24
C ALA A 289 43.51 -22.55 13.94
N ILE A 290 43.50 -21.24 14.19
CA ILE A 290 44.61 -20.54 14.87
C ILE A 290 44.70 -20.93 16.35
N SER A 291 43.57 -21.00 17.05
CA SER A 291 43.54 -21.29 18.48
C SER A 291 43.82 -22.76 18.81
N GLY A 292 43.82 -23.65 17.81
CA GLY A 292 43.92 -25.10 18.01
C GLY A 292 42.70 -25.70 18.72
N VAL A 293 41.68 -24.89 19.01
CA VAL A 293 40.40 -25.31 19.56
C VAL A 293 39.55 -25.82 18.40
N PHE A 294 39.99 -26.93 17.80
CA PHE A 294 39.17 -27.72 16.88
C PHE A 294 38.09 -28.43 17.71
N SER A 295 37.10 -27.65 18.14
CA SER A 295 35.94 -28.15 18.87
C SER A 295 34.88 -28.68 17.89
N ALA A 296 33.86 -29.38 18.42
CA ALA A 296 32.64 -29.73 17.69
C ALA A 296 31.99 -28.50 16.99
N PHE A 297 32.28 -27.29 17.46
CA PHE A 297 31.83 -26.04 16.86
C PHE A 297 32.42 -25.78 15.47
N ALA A 298 33.68 -26.17 15.22
CA ALA A 298 34.29 -26.05 13.89
C ALA A 298 33.57 -26.94 12.86
N VAL A 299 33.20 -28.16 13.25
CA VAL A 299 32.41 -29.09 12.43
C VAL A 299 31.02 -28.51 12.12
N MET A 300 30.40 -27.87 13.12
CA MET A 300 29.12 -27.17 12.94
C MET A 300 29.22 -25.98 11.99
N CYS A 301 30.40 -25.36 11.86
CA CYS A 301 30.71 -24.28 10.92
C CYS A 301 31.06 -24.81 9.50
N PHE A 302 31.60 -26.01 9.36
CA PHE A 302 31.89 -26.58 8.04
C PHE A 302 30.63 -26.82 7.21
N ILE A 303 29.54 -27.27 7.84
CA ILE A 303 28.26 -27.54 7.15
C ILE A 303 27.70 -26.29 6.46
N PRO A 304 27.46 -25.16 7.16
CA PRO A 304 27.00 -23.95 6.51
C PRO A 304 28.04 -23.43 5.52
N PHE A 305 29.34 -23.47 5.80
CA PHE A 305 30.34 -23.03 4.82
C PHE A 305 30.27 -23.82 3.49
N ALA A 306 30.16 -25.15 3.57
CA ALA A 306 29.99 -26.02 2.41
C ALA A 306 28.65 -25.79 1.69
N MET A 307 27.57 -25.55 2.44
CA MET A 307 26.27 -25.17 1.87
C MET A 307 26.36 -23.84 1.12
N GLY A 308 27.03 -22.84 1.70
CA GLY A 308 27.27 -21.55 1.05
C GLY A 308 28.09 -21.68 -0.23
N LEU A 309 29.14 -22.50 -0.20
CA LEU A 309 29.94 -22.82 -1.39
C LEU A 309 29.09 -23.51 -2.47
N PHE A 310 28.27 -24.49 -2.10
CA PHE A 310 27.35 -25.14 -3.03
C PHE A 310 26.34 -24.15 -3.63
N MET A 311 25.81 -23.22 -2.83
CA MET A 311 24.90 -22.18 -3.32
C MET A 311 25.56 -21.22 -4.31
N VAL A 312 26.86 -20.91 -4.15
CA VAL A 312 27.64 -20.12 -5.12
C VAL A 312 27.90 -20.92 -6.40
N LEU A 313 28.32 -22.18 -6.27
CA LEU A 313 28.68 -23.05 -7.40
C LEU A 313 27.48 -23.46 -8.24
N SER A 314 26.33 -23.68 -7.62
CA SER A 314 25.07 -24.07 -8.29
C SER A 314 24.48 -22.96 -9.18
N ASP A 315 24.96 -21.73 -9.07
CA ASP A 315 24.47 -20.57 -9.85
C ASP A 315 25.26 -20.32 -11.16
N GLY A 316 26.04 -21.31 -11.61
CA GLY A 316 26.75 -21.29 -12.89
C GLY A 316 27.91 -20.30 -12.93
N VAL A 317 29.03 -20.66 -12.29
CA VAL A 317 30.18 -19.77 -12.04
C VAL A 317 31.06 -19.52 -13.27
N LEU A 318 31.01 -20.41 -14.27
CA LEU A 318 31.96 -20.44 -15.40
C LEU A 318 31.78 -19.32 -16.44
N HIS A 319 30.69 -18.54 -16.39
CA HIS A 319 30.41 -17.46 -17.34
C HIS A 319 30.19 -16.09 -16.69
N ARG A 320 30.55 -15.93 -15.41
CA ARG A 320 30.30 -14.69 -14.65
C ARG A 320 31.42 -13.66 -14.84
N SER A 321 31.05 -12.38 -14.78
CA SER A 321 31.98 -11.26 -14.97
C SER A 321 32.89 -11.04 -13.75
N LEU A 322 34.01 -10.31 -13.93
CA LEU A 322 34.85 -9.87 -12.80
C LEU A 322 34.08 -9.02 -11.78
N LEU A 323 33.10 -8.24 -12.26
CA LEU A 323 32.23 -7.43 -11.42
C LEU A 323 31.34 -8.28 -10.50
N TRP A 324 30.84 -9.41 -11.00
CA TRP A 324 30.10 -10.38 -10.19
C TRP A 324 30.94 -10.90 -9.03
N TRP A 325 32.20 -11.27 -9.29
CA TRP A 325 33.13 -11.70 -8.24
C TRP A 325 33.46 -10.59 -7.25
N LYS A 326 33.63 -9.34 -7.72
CA LYS A 326 33.82 -8.18 -6.84
C LYS A 326 32.61 -7.96 -5.92
N ARG A 327 31.39 -8.06 -6.45
CA ARG A 327 30.14 -7.99 -5.67
C ARG A 327 30.03 -9.17 -4.67
N GLY A 328 30.40 -10.38 -5.09
CA GLY A 328 30.50 -11.56 -4.22
C GLY A 328 31.49 -11.37 -3.06
N ALA A 329 32.69 -10.86 -3.36
CA ALA A 329 33.72 -10.58 -2.36
C ALA A 329 33.26 -9.50 -1.36
N MET A 330 32.55 -8.46 -1.80
CA MET A 330 31.96 -7.47 -0.89
C MET A 330 30.90 -8.11 0.02
N GLN A 331 30.06 -8.99 -0.50
CA GLN A 331 29.06 -9.70 0.31
C GLN A 331 29.71 -10.66 1.31
N PHE A 332 30.79 -11.34 0.93
CA PHE A 332 31.60 -12.15 1.82
C PHE A 332 32.24 -11.30 2.92
N ALA A 333 32.83 -10.15 2.59
CA ALA A 333 33.43 -9.24 3.55
C ALA A 333 32.39 -8.69 4.55
N ASN A 334 31.19 -8.35 4.09
CA ASN A 334 30.08 -7.96 4.97
C ASN A 334 29.66 -9.10 5.90
N GLY A 335 29.56 -10.33 5.38
CA GLY A 335 29.31 -11.51 6.20
C GLY A 335 30.40 -11.71 7.25
N PHE A 336 31.67 -11.58 6.85
CA PHE A 336 32.83 -11.71 7.73
C PHE A 336 32.79 -10.67 8.84
N ALA A 337 32.57 -9.40 8.52
CA ALA A 337 32.48 -8.33 9.51
C ALA A 337 31.38 -8.60 10.54
N ASN A 338 30.20 -9.05 10.09
CA ASN A 338 29.08 -9.41 10.96
C ASN A 338 29.39 -10.64 11.83
N GLY A 339 30.04 -11.65 11.28
CA GLY A 339 30.39 -12.88 12.00
C GLY A 339 31.60 -12.75 12.92
N PHE A 340 32.49 -11.78 12.68
CA PHE A 340 33.78 -11.67 13.35
C PHE A 340 33.68 -11.43 14.85
N MET A 341 32.83 -10.49 15.27
CA MET A 341 32.63 -10.20 16.70
C MET A 341 32.06 -11.41 17.44
N PHE A 342 31.08 -12.10 16.86
CA PHE A 342 30.54 -13.32 17.46
C PHE A 342 31.59 -14.43 17.53
N ALA A 343 32.39 -14.61 16.48
CA ALA A 343 33.46 -15.60 16.47
C ALA A 343 34.52 -15.34 17.54
N LEU A 344 34.93 -14.10 17.73
CA LEU A 344 35.85 -13.72 18.81
C LEU A 344 35.29 -14.08 20.19
N VAL A 345 34.03 -13.69 20.45
CA VAL A 345 33.37 -13.96 21.73
C VAL A 345 33.23 -15.47 21.94
N SER A 346 32.78 -16.22 20.94
CA SER A 346 32.61 -17.68 21.02
C SER A 346 33.93 -18.40 21.28
N VAL A 347 35.02 -18.03 20.59
CA VAL A 347 36.34 -18.64 20.81
C VAL A 347 36.88 -18.29 22.19
N TRP A 348 36.69 -17.06 22.66
CA TRP A 348 37.10 -16.66 24.00
C TRP A 348 36.40 -17.49 25.08
N PHE A 349 35.08 -17.67 24.98
CA PHE A 349 34.32 -18.54 25.89
C PHE A 349 34.80 -20.00 25.83
N ALA A 350 35.03 -20.54 24.63
CA ALA A 350 35.49 -21.92 24.44
C ALA A 350 36.89 -22.15 25.04
N SER A 351 37.81 -21.19 24.87
CA SER A 351 39.14 -21.23 25.48
C SER A 351 39.08 -21.17 27.00
N CYS A 352 38.21 -20.32 27.57
CA CYS A 352 37.99 -20.26 29.02
C CYS A 352 37.41 -21.57 29.56
N SER A 353 36.42 -22.17 28.89
CA SER A 353 35.81 -23.42 29.34
C SER A 353 36.77 -24.61 29.26
N GLN A 354 37.56 -24.73 28.19
CA GLN A 354 38.57 -25.79 28.08
C GLN A 354 39.63 -25.67 29.18
N ARG A 355 40.10 -24.45 29.48
CA ARG A 355 41.05 -24.21 30.56
C ARG A 355 40.47 -24.54 31.93
N ALA A 356 39.21 -24.23 32.17
CA ALA A 356 38.51 -24.59 33.41
C ALA A 356 38.32 -26.11 33.58
N MET A 357 37.98 -26.83 32.50
CA MET A 357 37.79 -28.29 32.52
C MET A 357 39.11 -29.07 32.68
N LEU A 358 40.23 -28.56 32.14
CA LEU A 358 41.53 -29.23 32.21
C LEU A 358 42.36 -28.84 33.46
N SER A 359 42.01 -27.75 34.14
CA SER A 359 42.68 -27.28 35.37
C SER A 359 42.78 -28.32 36.51
N PRO A 360 41.77 -29.17 36.80
CA PRO A 360 41.90 -30.18 37.87
C PRO A 360 42.81 -31.37 37.51
N TYR A 361 43.21 -31.53 36.25
CA TYR A 361 44.08 -32.63 35.79
C TYR A 361 45.54 -32.24 35.60
N ALA A 362 45.89 -30.96 35.79
CA ALA A 362 47.26 -30.45 35.64
C ALA A 362 48.06 -30.38 36.97
N MET A 363 47.49 -30.87 38.08
CA MET A 363 48.15 -30.96 39.39
C MET A 363 48.45 -32.41 39.79
N GLN A 364 49.15 -33.12 38.92
CA GLN A 364 49.96 -34.32 39.20
C GLN A 364 51.20 -34.24 38.33
#